data_AF-A0A973D3D0-F1
#
_entry.id   AF-A0A973D3D0-F1
#
_cell.length_a   1.000
_cell.length_b   1.000
_cell.length_c   1.000
_cell.angle_alpha   90.00
_cell.angle_beta   90.00
_cell.angle_gamma   90.00
#
_symmetry.space_group_name_H-M   'P 1'
#
loop_
_entity.id
_entity.type
_entity.pdbx_description
1 polymer ?
#
loop_
_entity_poly.entity_id
_entity_poly.type
_entity_poly.pdbx_seq_one_letter_code
_entity_poly.pdbx_strand_id
1 'polypeptide(L)'
;MDKIRARELENILGIYSPFYIKDIQLNHQNETCKVIIEELHNKSRILGSRIKETTEQITFRWKHIKFGHYRTIIKFRTSKSNHARLMRPVCPAFLGAIGKDYTQQVEDLVLFGHNNKLDPESISTLSGIDSEDIKIIIIKNQNEKIKKQTSNLLPLETDPIWVKIIKREFHLKTNLTPLRMLLHRLELLDVNNYDNDKSLQESVATLRAFFIKNKANLKQEYFQIGAKPDKESKTEESKKTTRSLTPTHP
;
A
#
# COMPACT_ATOMS: atom_id res chain seq x y z
N MET A 1 32.37 7.93 26.26
CA MET A 1 30.98 7.91 25.76
C MET A 1 30.34 6.69 26.35
N ASP A 2 29.60 6.89 27.44
CA ASP A 2 28.95 5.84 28.22
C ASP A 2 28.11 4.92 27.35
N LYS A 3 28.08 3.64 27.72
CA LYS A 3 27.37 2.58 27.03
C LYS A 3 25.88 2.93 27.02
N ILE A 4 25.38 3.49 25.92
CA ILE A 4 23.95 3.84 25.74
C ILE A 4 23.14 2.61 26.10
N ARG A 5 22.24 2.76 27.09
CA ARG A 5 21.43 1.64 27.53
C ARG A 5 20.36 1.38 26.48
N ALA A 6 20.15 0.11 26.13
CA ALA A 6 19.15 -0.28 25.13
C ALA A 6 17.76 0.33 25.42
N ARG A 7 17.36 0.41 26.69
CA ARG A 7 16.10 1.04 27.11
C ARG A 7 16.00 2.54 26.83
N GLU A 8 17.11 3.27 26.96
CA GLU A 8 17.13 4.71 26.66
C GLU A 8 16.95 4.91 25.15
N LEU A 9 17.62 4.09 24.34
CA LEU A 9 17.49 4.13 22.88
C LEU A 9 16.10 3.66 22.41
N GLU A 10 15.51 2.67 23.06
CA GLU A 10 14.11 2.24 22.81
C GLU A 10 13.16 3.43 22.94
N ASN A 11 13.26 4.19 24.04
CA ASN A 11 12.40 5.36 24.26
C ASN A 11 12.62 6.45 23.21
N ILE A 12 13.88 6.73 22.84
CA ILE A 12 14.22 7.75 21.85
C ILE A 12 13.69 7.38 20.46
N LEU A 13 13.77 6.10 20.09
CA LEU A 13 13.31 5.59 18.80
C LEU A 13 11.80 5.25 18.78
N GLY A 14 11.09 5.48 19.89
CA GLY A 14 9.67 5.13 20.01
C GLY A 14 9.42 3.62 19.86
N ILE A 15 10.37 2.78 20.29
CA ILE A 15 10.25 1.33 20.28
C ILE A 15 9.60 0.89 21.60
N TYR A 16 8.37 0.42 21.50
CA TYR A 16 7.58 -0.05 22.64
C TYR A 16 7.22 -1.53 22.49
N SER A 17 6.79 -2.14 23.60
CA SER A 17 6.24 -3.49 23.61
C SER A 17 5.19 -3.68 22.50
N PRO A 18 5.20 -4.79 21.75
CA PRO A 18 5.95 -6.03 21.99
C PRO A 18 7.39 -6.05 21.44
N PHE A 19 7.92 -4.91 20.97
CA PHE A 19 9.25 -4.81 20.39
C PHE A 19 10.29 -4.42 21.44
N TYR A 20 11.52 -4.90 21.24
CA TYR A 20 12.67 -4.50 22.04
C TYR A 20 13.94 -4.49 21.20
N ILE A 21 14.94 -3.71 21.64
CA ILE A 21 16.27 -3.71 21.04
C ILE A 21 17.03 -4.92 21.58
N LYS A 22 17.34 -5.86 20.69
CA LYS A 22 18.17 -7.02 21.00
C LYS A 22 19.63 -6.64 21.15
N ASP A 23 20.12 -5.83 20.22
CA ASP A 23 21.55 -5.48 20.13
C ASP A 23 21.72 -4.13 19.42
N ILE A 24 22.80 -3.42 19.77
CA ILE A 24 23.18 -2.13 19.21
C ILE A 24 24.64 -2.24 18.77
N GLN A 25 24.88 -2.08 17.48
CA GLN A 25 26.23 -2.15 16.91
C GLN A 25 26.63 -0.77 16.40
N LEU A 26 27.54 -0.13 17.14
CA LEU A 26 28.14 1.13 16.76
C LEU A 26 29.41 0.86 15.96
N ASN A 27 29.52 1.45 14.77
CA ASN A 27 30.74 1.49 14.00
C ASN A 27 31.19 2.95 13.90
N HIS A 28 32.27 3.26 14.61
CA HIS A 28 32.84 4.60 14.71
C HIS A 28 33.55 5.05 13.43
N GLN A 29 34.15 4.13 12.66
CA GLN A 29 34.84 4.48 11.42
C GLN A 29 33.88 4.98 10.35
N ASN A 30 32.71 4.33 10.25
CA ASN A 30 31.70 4.67 9.25
C ASN A 30 30.57 5.55 9.81
N GLU A 31 30.67 5.97 11.07
CA GLU A 31 29.63 6.71 11.80
C GLU A 31 28.24 6.06 11.64
N THR A 32 28.15 4.74 11.79
CA THR A 32 26.87 4.00 11.68
C THR A 32 26.44 3.39 13.00
N CYS A 33 25.16 3.56 13.33
CA CYS A 33 24.50 2.89 14.45
C CYS A 33 23.50 1.87 13.89
N LYS A 34 23.75 0.58 14.10
CA LYS A 34 22.82 -0.48 13.70
C LYS A 34 22.04 -0.93 14.91
N VAL A 35 20.71 -0.78 14.85
CA VAL A 35 19.78 -1.19 15.90
C VAL A 35 19.08 -2.46 15.45
N ILE A 36 19.24 -3.54 16.21
CA ILE A 36 18.62 -4.84 15.92
C ILE A 36 17.40 -4.99 16.81
N ILE A 37 16.22 -5.05 16.20
CA ILE A 37 14.92 -5.15 16.88
C ILE A 37 14.39 -6.58 16.77
N GLU A 38 13.78 -7.07 17.84
CA GLU A 38 13.03 -8.33 17.88
C GLU A 38 11.69 -8.15 18.61
N GLU A 39 10.78 -9.10 18.40
CA GLU A 39 9.52 -9.20 19.15
C GLU A 39 9.68 -10.13 20.37
N LEU A 40 9.03 -9.78 21.49
CA LEU A 40 9.07 -10.56 22.73
C LEU A 40 8.66 -12.02 22.56
N HIS A 41 7.75 -12.33 21.63
CA HIS A 41 7.33 -13.71 21.32
C HIS A 41 8.47 -14.60 20.80
N ASN A 42 9.58 -14.02 20.31
CA ASN A 42 10.77 -14.78 19.91
C ASN A 42 11.71 -15.09 21.07
N LYS A 43 11.56 -14.41 22.22
CA LYS A 43 12.45 -14.54 23.38
C LYS A 43 12.23 -15.85 24.16
N SER A 44 11.00 -16.37 24.22
CA SER A 44 10.69 -17.61 24.96
C SER A 44 10.94 -18.91 24.19
N ARG A 45 11.18 -18.85 22.87
CA ARG A 45 11.36 -20.04 22.03
C ARG A 45 12.74 -20.69 22.16
N ILE A 46 13.69 -20.01 22.82
CA ILE A 46 15.08 -20.48 22.97
C ILE A 46 15.22 -21.47 24.15
N LEU A 47 14.28 -21.49 25.11
CA LEU A 47 14.45 -22.22 26.38
C LEU A 47 13.57 -23.47 26.58
N GLY A 48 12.77 -23.93 25.61
CA GLY A 48 11.99 -25.15 25.88
C GLY A 48 11.06 -25.77 24.83
N SER A 49 10.96 -25.27 23.59
CA SER A 49 10.07 -25.90 22.60
C SER A 49 10.78 -26.16 21.28
N ARG A 50 11.08 -27.44 21.00
CA ARG A 50 11.49 -27.94 19.67
C ARG A 50 10.30 -27.99 18.69
N ILE A 51 9.55 -26.90 18.57
CA ILE A 51 8.63 -26.71 17.45
C ILE A 51 9.38 -25.82 16.47
N LYS A 52 10.01 -26.45 15.47
CA LYS A 52 10.57 -25.73 14.32
C LYS A 52 9.40 -25.11 13.56
N GLU A 53 9.10 -23.85 13.81
CA GLU A 53 8.28 -23.10 12.86
C GLU A 53 9.08 -22.97 11.55
N THR A 54 8.63 -23.71 10.54
CA THR A 54 9.10 -23.70 9.15
C THR A 54 8.75 -22.39 8.42
N THR A 55 8.68 -21.27 9.13
CA THR A 55 8.37 -19.99 8.52
C THR A 55 9.68 -19.29 8.21
N GLU A 56 10.00 -19.14 6.92
CA GLU A 56 11.19 -18.39 6.48
C GLU A 56 11.19 -16.99 7.11
N GLN A 57 12.17 -16.76 7.97
CA GLN A 57 12.38 -15.45 8.57
C GLN A 57 13.23 -14.59 7.63
N ILE A 58 12.77 -13.37 7.41
CA ILE A 58 13.44 -12.40 6.55
C ILE A 58 13.96 -11.27 7.43
N THR A 59 15.19 -10.85 7.13
CA THR A 59 15.78 -9.68 7.77
C THR A 59 15.48 -8.46 6.91
N PHE A 60 14.63 -7.58 7.42
CA PHE A 60 14.40 -6.28 6.83
C PHE A 60 15.42 -5.28 7.36
N ARG A 61 15.78 -4.30 6.52
CA ARG A 61 16.76 -3.27 6.83
C ARG A 61 16.26 -1.93 6.31
N TRP A 62 16.24 -0.92 7.17
CA TRP A 62 15.83 0.43 6.82
C TRP A 62 16.82 1.46 7.35
N LYS A 63 17.06 2.52 6.57
CA LYS A 63 17.70 3.75 7.02
C LYS A 63 16.69 4.53 7.89
N HIS A 64 17.20 5.11 8.98
CA HIS A 64 16.42 5.88 9.93
C HIS A 64 17.08 7.24 10.18
N ILE A 65 16.37 8.13 10.88
CA ILE A 65 16.86 9.46 11.25
C ILE A 65 18.18 9.32 12.02
N LYS A 66 19.11 10.26 11.80
CA LYS A 66 20.39 10.27 12.52
C LYS A 66 20.17 10.30 14.03
N PHE A 67 20.98 9.52 14.73
CA PHE A 67 21.04 9.54 16.19
C PHE A 67 22.38 10.16 16.61
N GLY A 68 22.34 11.41 17.07
CA GLY A 68 23.54 12.23 17.22
C GLY A 68 24.27 12.37 15.88
N HIS A 69 25.55 12.01 15.85
CA HIS A 69 26.35 12.02 14.61
C HIS A 69 26.23 10.72 13.80
N TYR A 70 25.60 9.67 14.34
CA TYR A 70 25.55 8.37 13.69
C TYR A 70 24.38 8.25 12.72
N ARG A 71 24.64 7.71 11.53
CA ARG A 71 23.60 7.24 10.60
C ARG A 71 22.96 5.98 11.18
N THR A 72 21.66 6.04 11.44
CA THR A 72 20.91 4.95 12.08
C THR A 72 20.37 3.98 11.05
N ILE A 73 20.57 2.68 11.28
CA ILE A 73 20.05 1.59 10.47
C ILE A 73 19.25 0.65 11.38
N ILE A 74 17.98 0.47 11.08
CA ILE A 74 17.11 -0.45 11.80
C ILE A 74 17.08 -1.78 11.08
N LYS A 75 17.37 -2.86 11.80
CA LYS A 75 17.25 -4.24 11.33
C LYS A 75 16.16 -4.95 12.12
N PHE A 76 15.26 -5.62 11.40
CA PHE A 76 14.17 -6.35 12.00
C PHE A 76 14.02 -7.72 11.36
N ARG A 77 14.05 -8.78 12.17
CA ARG A 77 13.95 -10.16 11.70
C ARG A 77 12.56 -10.71 12.01
N THR A 78 11.76 -10.94 10.97
CA THR A 78 10.39 -11.43 11.12
C THR A 78 9.94 -12.23 9.88
N SER A 79 8.82 -12.94 9.95
CA SER A 79 8.24 -13.61 8.78
C SER A 79 7.50 -12.60 7.88
N LYS A 80 7.34 -12.91 6.58
CA LYS A 80 6.55 -12.06 5.65
C LYS A 80 5.11 -11.83 6.13
N SER A 81 4.48 -12.89 6.66
CA SER A 81 3.10 -12.83 7.17
C SER A 81 2.99 -11.93 8.40
N ASN A 82 3.97 -11.99 9.30
CA ASN A 82 3.98 -11.14 10.49
C ASN A 82 4.30 -9.68 10.13
N HIS A 83 5.27 -9.43 9.24
CA HIS A 83 5.52 -8.08 8.72
C HIS A 83 4.24 -7.48 8.11
N ALA A 84 3.56 -8.23 7.24
CA ALA A 84 2.30 -7.77 6.62
C ALA A 84 1.20 -7.48 7.66
N ARG A 85 1.15 -8.23 8.77
CA ARG A 85 0.23 -7.97 9.89
C ARG A 85 0.56 -6.65 10.59
N LEU A 86 1.84 -6.38 10.85
CA LEU A 86 2.31 -5.15 11.50
C LEU A 86 2.05 -3.89 10.66
N MET A 87 1.83 -4.04 9.35
CA MET A 87 1.54 -2.93 8.44
C MET A 87 0.04 -2.59 8.32
N ARG A 88 -0.89 -3.41 8.83
CA ARG A 88 -2.33 -3.34 8.46
C ARG A 88 -3.23 -2.36 9.23
N PRO A 89 -2.95 -1.97 10.48
CA PRO A 89 -3.69 -0.85 11.08
C PRO A 89 -2.88 0.45 11.06
N VAL A 90 -1.67 0.43 11.63
CA VAL A 90 -0.72 1.54 11.67
C VAL A 90 0.69 0.94 11.69
N CYS A 91 1.53 1.30 10.72
CA CYS A 91 2.92 0.89 10.72
C CYS A 91 3.67 1.61 11.86
N PRO A 92 4.36 0.88 12.76
CA PRO A 92 5.25 1.51 13.74
C PRO A 92 6.28 2.41 13.06
N ALA A 93 6.53 3.59 13.63
CA ALA A 93 7.36 4.64 13.01
C ALA A 93 8.79 4.17 12.66
N PHE A 94 9.34 3.26 13.47
CA PHE A 94 10.66 2.67 13.31
C PHE A 94 10.72 1.51 12.29
N LEU A 95 9.59 1.06 11.75
CA LEU A 95 9.51 0.04 10.69
C LEU A 95 9.27 0.69 9.34
N GLY A 96 9.65 0.01 8.26
CA GLY A 96 9.35 0.42 6.88
C GLY A 96 8.51 -0.62 6.14
N ALA A 97 7.89 -0.19 5.04
CA ALA A 97 7.14 -1.07 4.15
C ALA A 97 8.08 -2.01 3.37
N ILE A 98 7.52 -3.08 2.80
CA ILE A 98 8.27 -4.06 1.99
C ILE A 98 8.80 -3.36 0.73
N GLY A 99 10.10 -3.53 0.45
CA GLY A 99 10.75 -2.94 -0.72
C GLY A 99 11.12 -1.46 -0.58
N LYS A 100 10.91 -0.87 0.60
CA LYS A 100 11.37 0.47 0.93
C LYS A 100 12.69 0.41 1.69
N ASP A 101 13.54 1.41 1.44
CA ASP A 101 14.85 1.53 2.08
C ASP A 101 14.82 2.35 3.38
N TYR A 102 13.67 2.96 3.70
CA TYR A 102 13.48 3.89 4.81
C TYR A 102 12.38 3.43 5.77
N THR A 103 12.51 3.84 7.02
CA THR A 103 11.45 3.69 8.02
C THR A 103 10.31 4.66 7.77
N GLN A 104 9.10 4.34 8.26
CA GLN A 104 7.91 5.17 8.15
C GLN A 104 8.14 6.59 8.70
N GLN A 105 8.84 6.74 9.82
CA GLN A 105 9.16 8.05 10.40
C GLN A 105 9.95 8.95 9.45
N VAL A 106 10.88 8.38 8.69
CA VAL A 106 11.67 9.14 7.71
C VAL A 106 10.76 9.59 6.56
N GLU A 107 9.88 8.71 6.07
CA GLU A 107 8.94 9.08 5.02
C GLU A 107 7.99 10.19 5.49
N ASP A 108 7.41 10.05 6.68
CA ASP A 108 6.48 11.02 7.23
C ASP A 108 7.17 12.38 7.44
N LEU A 109 8.41 12.40 7.95
CA LEU A 109 9.19 13.62 8.13
C LEU A 109 9.50 14.30 6.79
N VAL A 110 9.93 13.52 5.79
CA VAL A 110 10.24 14.03 4.45
C VAL A 110 8.99 14.61 3.79
N LEU A 111 7.87 13.88 3.84
CA LEU A 111 6.61 14.32 3.28
C LEU A 111 6.06 15.54 4.02
N PHE A 112 6.18 15.58 5.35
CA PHE A 112 5.81 16.74 6.15
C PHE A 112 6.64 17.96 5.77
N GLY A 113 7.96 17.84 5.69
CA GLY A 113 8.84 18.94 5.29
C GLY A 113 8.52 19.44 3.88
N HIS A 114 8.34 18.52 2.93
CA HIS A 114 7.99 18.87 1.55
C HIS A 114 6.63 19.57 1.45
N ASN A 115 5.62 19.11 2.19
CA ASN A 115 4.29 19.75 2.22
C ASN A 115 4.34 21.16 2.83
N ASN A 116 5.28 21.41 3.75
CA ASN A 116 5.55 22.73 4.33
C ASN A 116 6.48 23.59 3.45
N LYS A 117 6.73 23.19 2.20
CA LYS A 117 7.57 23.91 1.23
C LYS A 117 9.04 24.05 1.66
N LEU A 118 9.53 23.16 2.54
CA LEU A 118 10.96 23.07 2.81
C LEU A 118 11.67 22.46 1.60
N ASP A 119 12.82 23.02 1.26
CA ASP A 119 13.67 22.48 0.22
C ASP A 119 14.34 21.15 0.68
N PRO A 120 14.73 20.28 -0.26
CA PRO A 120 15.35 19.00 0.07
C PRO A 120 16.64 19.12 0.90
N GLU A 121 17.36 20.23 0.81
CA GLU A 121 18.61 20.44 1.53
C GLU A 121 18.35 20.80 3.01
N SER A 122 17.33 21.63 3.26
CA SER A 122 16.83 21.88 4.63
C SER A 122 16.32 20.60 5.29
N ILE A 123 15.54 19.79 4.56
CA ILE A 123 15.05 18.49 5.08
C ILE A 123 16.21 17.53 5.34
N SER A 124 17.22 17.51 4.47
CA SER A 124 18.45 16.73 4.62
C SER A 124 19.19 17.11 5.91
N THR A 125 19.36 18.41 6.14
CA THR A 125 20.03 18.94 7.32
C THR A 125 19.30 18.55 8.61
N LEU A 126 17.97 18.66 8.61
CA LEU A 126 17.13 18.37 9.78
C LEU A 126 16.99 16.86 10.09
N SER A 127 16.89 16.03 9.04
CA SER A 127 16.66 14.58 9.18
C SER A 127 17.96 13.77 9.23
N GLY A 128 19.05 14.34 8.72
CA GLY A 128 20.31 13.64 8.51
C GLY A 128 20.27 12.61 7.37
N ILE A 129 19.24 12.65 6.53
CA ILE A 129 19.11 11.81 5.34
C ILE A 129 19.68 12.56 4.14
N ASP A 130 20.28 11.85 3.19
CA ASP A 130 20.87 12.45 2.00
C ASP A 130 19.82 13.19 1.14
N SER A 131 20.18 14.34 0.56
CA SER A 131 19.23 15.14 -0.23
C SER A 131 18.79 14.41 -1.50
N GLU A 132 19.60 13.51 -2.06
CA GLU A 132 19.21 12.68 -3.19
C GLU A 132 18.20 11.60 -2.78
N ASP A 133 18.42 10.98 -1.61
CA ASP A 133 17.48 10.03 -1.02
C ASP A 133 16.11 10.69 -0.77
N ILE A 134 16.10 11.95 -0.32
CA ILE A 134 14.88 12.75 -0.10
C ILE A 134 14.11 13.00 -1.41
N LYS A 135 14.81 13.41 -2.48
CA LYS A 135 14.19 13.59 -3.80
C LYS A 135 13.55 12.30 -4.29
N ILE A 136 14.25 11.17 -4.15
CA ILE A 136 13.74 9.85 -4.53
C ILE A 136 12.46 9.51 -3.74
N ILE A 137 12.41 9.78 -2.44
CA ILE A 137 11.21 9.55 -1.61
C ILE A 137 10.03 10.39 -2.12
N ILE A 138 10.26 11.68 -2.39
CA ILE A 138 9.23 12.60 -2.88
C ILE A 138 8.69 12.11 -4.24
N ILE A 139 9.58 11.78 -5.18
CA ILE A 139 9.21 11.29 -6.51
C ILE A 139 8.44 9.98 -6.42
N LYS A 140 8.91 9.02 -5.62
CA LYS A 140 8.22 7.73 -5.41
C LYS A 140 6.84 7.95 -4.81
N ASN A 141 6.69 8.83 -3.82
CA ASN A 141 5.39 9.13 -3.23
C ASN A 141 4.42 9.81 -4.21
N GLN A 142 4.90 10.77 -4.99
CA GLN A 142 4.12 11.40 -6.07
C GLN A 142 3.69 10.36 -7.11
N ASN A 143 4.60 9.49 -7.54
CA ASN A 143 4.30 8.40 -8.45
C ASN A 143 3.31 7.39 -7.86
N GLU A 144 3.39 7.07 -6.56
CA GLU A 144 2.41 6.22 -5.89
C GLU A 144 1.03 6.89 -5.82
N LYS A 145 0.96 8.20 -5.56
CA LYS A 145 -0.29 8.98 -5.60
C LYS A 145 -0.87 9.03 -7.00
N ILE A 146 -0.05 9.34 -8.01
CA ILE A 146 -0.43 9.33 -9.43
C ILE A 146 -0.87 7.93 -9.84
N LYS A 147 -0.17 6.87 -9.42
CA LYS A 147 -0.54 5.49 -9.71
C LYS A 147 -1.87 5.09 -9.07
N LYS A 148 -2.15 5.52 -7.83
CA LYS A 148 -3.46 5.33 -7.19
C LYS A 148 -4.58 6.15 -7.86
N GLN A 149 -4.25 7.32 -8.41
CA GLN A 149 -5.19 8.14 -9.17
C GLN A 149 -5.42 7.59 -10.59
N THR A 150 -4.39 7.01 -11.22
CA THR A 150 -4.42 6.49 -12.59
C THR A 150 -4.89 5.03 -12.67
N SER A 151 -4.68 4.20 -11.64
CA SER A 151 -5.39 2.91 -11.49
C SER A 151 -6.90 3.09 -11.39
N ASN A 152 -7.33 4.30 -11.05
CA ASN A 152 -8.70 4.74 -10.99
C ASN A 152 -9.21 5.43 -12.27
N LEU A 153 -8.37 5.58 -13.31
CA LEU A 153 -8.77 6.21 -14.57
C LEU A 153 -9.47 5.19 -15.46
N LEU A 154 -10.76 5.45 -15.67
CA LEU A 154 -11.51 4.97 -16.81
C LEU A 154 -10.77 5.27 -18.12
N PRO A 155 -10.93 4.45 -19.17
CA PRO A 155 -10.48 4.80 -20.52
C PRO A 155 -10.92 6.23 -20.89
N LEU A 156 -10.06 6.97 -21.59
CA LEU A 156 -10.41 8.30 -22.10
C LEU A 156 -11.58 8.21 -23.09
N GLU A 157 -12.28 9.32 -23.31
CA GLU A 157 -13.41 9.40 -24.25
C GLU A 157 -13.00 9.09 -25.70
N THR A 158 -11.71 9.23 -26.00
CA THR A 158 -11.11 8.87 -27.28
C THR A 158 -10.86 7.37 -27.45
N ASP A 159 -11.05 6.56 -26.40
CA ASP A 159 -10.83 5.13 -26.47
C ASP A 159 -11.97 4.46 -27.26
N PRO A 160 -11.67 3.68 -28.31
CA PRO A 160 -12.68 3.00 -29.11
C PRO A 160 -13.53 2.01 -28.29
N ILE A 161 -13.10 1.62 -27.09
CA ILE A 161 -13.88 0.74 -26.21
C ILE A 161 -15.27 1.30 -25.90
N TRP A 162 -15.42 2.62 -25.77
CA TRP A 162 -16.72 3.24 -25.50
C TRP A 162 -17.67 3.12 -26.68
N VAL A 163 -17.16 3.34 -27.89
CA VAL A 163 -17.93 3.17 -29.14
C VAL A 163 -18.30 1.70 -29.33
N LYS A 164 -17.38 0.78 -29.05
CA LYS A 164 -17.62 -0.68 -29.12
C LYS A 164 -18.68 -1.16 -28.11
N ILE A 165 -18.76 -0.52 -26.94
CA ILE A 165 -19.82 -0.81 -25.95
C ILE A 165 -21.18 -0.33 -26.46
N ILE A 166 -21.25 0.88 -27.04
CA ILE A 166 -22.50 1.45 -27.58
C ILE A 166 -23.00 0.61 -28.77
N LYS A 167 -22.10 0.20 -29.67
CA LYS A 167 -22.42 -0.62 -30.87
C LYS A 167 -22.57 -2.12 -30.58
N ARG A 168 -22.55 -2.54 -29.31
CA ARG A 168 -22.60 -3.94 -28.84
C ARG A 168 -21.52 -4.88 -29.38
N GLU A 169 -20.47 -4.36 -30.01
CA GLU A 169 -19.28 -5.14 -30.37
C GLU A 169 -18.54 -5.65 -29.12
N PHE A 170 -18.74 -4.96 -27.98
CA PHE A 170 -18.27 -5.38 -26.67
C PHE A 170 -19.44 -5.65 -25.71
N HIS A 171 -19.67 -6.91 -25.36
CA HIS A 171 -20.72 -7.31 -24.42
C HIS A 171 -20.33 -6.98 -22.97
N LEU A 172 -20.75 -5.81 -22.50
CA LEU A 172 -20.63 -5.44 -21.09
C LEU A 172 -21.64 -6.23 -20.24
N LYS A 173 -21.15 -7.18 -19.45
CA LYS A 173 -21.95 -7.92 -18.47
C LYS A 173 -22.18 -7.05 -17.25
N THR A 174 -23.35 -6.42 -17.16
CA THR A 174 -23.76 -5.61 -16.01
C THR A 174 -24.99 -6.16 -15.31
N ASN A 175 -24.93 -6.14 -13.97
CA ASN A 175 -26.06 -6.46 -13.09
C ASN A 175 -26.87 -5.20 -12.70
N LEU A 176 -26.43 -4.02 -13.13
CA LEU A 176 -27.07 -2.75 -12.79
C LEU A 176 -28.11 -2.39 -13.86
N THR A 177 -29.38 -2.47 -13.48
CA THR A 177 -30.52 -2.04 -14.31
C THR A 177 -30.36 -0.62 -14.87
N PRO A 178 -29.88 0.38 -14.09
CA PRO A 178 -29.70 1.74 -14.61
C PRO A 178 -28.66 1.84 -15.74
N LEU A 179 -27.59 1.04 -15.69
CA LEU A 179 -26.59 0.99 -16.76
C LEU A 179 -27.15 0.31 -18.01
N ARG A 180 -27.93 -0.78 -17.84
CA ARG A 180 -28.58 -1.48 -18.95
C ARG A 180 -29.58 -0.58 -19.68
N MET A 181 -30.37 0.19 -18.93
CA MET A 181 -31.29 1.18 -19.50
C MET A 181 -30.56 2.31 -20.22
N LEU A 182 -29.45 2.80 -19.65
CA LEU A 182 -28.62 3.82 -20.29
C LEU A 182 -28.02 3.30 -21.60
N LEU A 183 -27.42 2.10 -21.60
CA LEU A 183 -26.85 1.49 -22.81
C LEU A 183 -27.90 1.32 -23.90
N HIS A 184 -29.10 0.85 -23.56
CA HIS A 184 -30.19 0.70 -24.53
C HIS A 184 -30.67 2.05 -25.07
N ARG A 185 -30.73 3.09 -24.23
CA ARG A 185 -31.06 4.45 -24.67
C ARG A 185 -29.99 5.02 -25.60
N LEU A 186 -28.71 4.84 -25.28
CA LEU A 186 -27.59 5.31 -26.10
C LEU A 186 -27.53 4.57 -27.44
N GLU A 187 -27.85 3.28 -27.46
CA GLU A 187 -27.98 2.47 -28.68
C GLU A 187 -29.11 2.99 -29.60
N LEU A 188 -30.30 3.26 -29.05
CA LEU A 188 -31.41 3.81 -29.83
C LEU A 188 -31.09 5.20 -30.39
N LEU A 189 -30.28 5.99 -29.69
CA LEU A 189 -29.84 7.30 -30.17
C LEU A 189 -28.82 7.20 -31.31
N ASP A 190 -27.95 6.18 -31.30
CA ASP A 190 -26.97 5.91 -32.35
C ASP A 190 -27.66 5.36 -33.63
N VAL A 191 -28.57 4.39 -33.47
CA VAL A 191 -29.31 3.78 -34.61
C VAL A 191 -30.20 4.79 -35.32
N ASN A 192 -30.83 5.72 -34.59
CA ASN A 192 -31.70 6.73 -35.18
C ASN A 192 -30.94 7.92 -35.81
N ASN A 193 -29.65 8.12 -35.50
CA ASN A 193 -28.84 9.25 -35.97
C ASN A 193 -27.60 8.78 -36.74
N TYR A 194 -27.81 7.96 -37.77
CA TYR A 194 -26.76 7.31 -38.57
C TYR A 194 -25.71 8.25 -39.21
N ASP A 195 -25.95 9.57 -39.22
CA ASP A 195 -25.16 10.58 -39.95
C ASP A 195 -24.42 11.62 -39.08
N ASN A 196 -24.49 11.56 -37.74
CA ASN A 196 -24.02 12.67 -36.90
C ASN A 196 -22.97 12.26 -35.84
N ASP A 197 -21.68 12.38 -36.19
CA ASP A 197 -20.52 12.11 -35.32
C ASP A 197 -20.58 12.84 -33.95
N LYS A 198 -21.25 14.00 -33.90
CA LYS A 198 -21.45 14.75 -32.65
C LYS A 198 -22.33 14.00 -31.64
N SER A 199 -23.34 13.27 -32.12
CA SER A 199 -24.26 12.52 -31.25
C SER A 199 -23.60 11.29 -30.60
N LEU A 200 -22.64 10.68 -31.30
CA LEU A 200 -21.84 9.58 -30.77
C LEU A 200 -20.89 10.07 -29.68
N GLN A 201 -20.26 11.22 -29.87
CA GLN A 201 -19.38 11.83 -28.87
C GLN A 201 -20.14 12.21 -27.58
N GLU A 202 -21.33 12.79 -27.70
CA GLU A 202 -22.21 13.07 -26.55
C GLU A 202 -22.64 11.79 -25.82
N SER A 203 -22.86 10.72 -26.57
CA SER A 203 -23.21 9.40 -26.02
C SER A 203 -22.05 8.77 -25.25
N VAL A 204 -20.83 8.86 -25.77
CA VAL A 204 -19.59 8.43 -25.09
C VAL A 204 -19.34 9.26 -23.83
N ALA A 205 -19.49 10.58 -23.89
CA ALA A 205 -19.34 11.46 -22.74
C ALA A 205 -20.37 11.15 -21.64
N THR A 206 -21.63 10.90 -22.02
CA THR A 206 -22.70 10.53 -21.09
C THR A 206 -22.43 9.18 -20.43
N LEU A 207 -21.96 8.19 -21.20
CA LEU A 207 -21.59 6.87 -20.68
C LEU A 207 -20.43 6.99 -19.69
N ARG A 208 -19.36 7.73 -20.02
CA ARG A 208 -18.23 7.95 -19.12
C ARG A 208 -18.63 8.71 -17.86
N ALA A 209 -19.45 9.75 -17.98
CA ALA A 209 -19.98 10.49 -16.84
C ALA A 209 -20.81 9.60 -15.90
N PHE A 210 -21.57 8.67 -16.46
CA PHE A 210 -22.31 7.68 -15.68
C PHE A 210 -21.39 6.72 -14.92
N PHE A 211 -20.30 6.26 -15.56
CA PHE A 211 -19.28 5.45 -14.88
C PHE A 211 -18.62 6.22 -13.74
N ILE A 212 -18.21 7.47 -13.96
CA ILE A 212 -17.63 8.35 -12.92
C ILE A 212 -18.58 8.52 -11.73
N LYS A 213 -19.87 8.80 -12.01
CA LYS A 213 -20.89 9.04 -10.97
C LYS A 213 -21.21 7.80 -10.15
N ASN A 214 -21.13 6.61 -10.75
CA ASN A 214 -21.53 5.34 -10.11
C ASN A 214 -20.34 4.41 -9.78
N LYS A 215 -19.13 4.98 -9.63
CA LYS A 215 -17.87 4.25 -9.37
C LYS A 215 -17.94 3.24 -8.23
N ALA A 216 -18.66 3.56 -7.14
CA ALA A 216 -18.79 2.68 -5.98
C ALA A 216 -19.50 1.36 -6.31
N ASN A 217 -20.44 1.39 -7.27
CA ASN A 217 -21.33 0.28 -7.60
C ASN A 217 -20.88 -0.49 -8.86
N LEU A 218 -20.08 0.13 -9.74
CA LEU A 218 -19.67 -0.41 -11.04
C LEU A 218 -18.34 -1.20 -11.02
N LYS A 219 -17.94 -1.78 -9.87
CA LYS A 219 -16.60 -2.40 -9.73
C LYS A 219 -16.33 -3.53 -10.73
N GLN A 220 -17.37 -4.28 -11.13
CA GLN A 220 -17.25 -5.39 -12.09
C GLN A 220 -17.23 -4.89 -13.54
N GLU A 221 -17.94 -3.81 -13.81
CA GLU A 221 -18.06 -3.18 -15.12
C GLU A 221 -16.80 -2.36 -15.44
N TYR A 222 -16.20 -1.70 -14.45
CA TYR A 222 -14.87 -1.07 -14.55
C TYR A 222 -13.80 -2.08 -14.98
N PHE A 223 -13.85 -3.30 -14.44
CA PHE A 223 -12.91 -4.37 -14.79
C PHE A 223 -13.01 -4.81 -16.25
N GLN A 224 -14.23 -4.79 -16.82
CA GLN A 224 -14.47 -5.23 -18.19
C GLN A 224 -13.99 -4.21 -19.21
N ILE A 225 -14.04 -2.92 -18.89
CA ILE A 225 -13.57 -1.84 -19.76
C ILE A 225 -12.06 -1.56 -19.62
N GLY A 226 -11.29 -2.49 -19.03
CA GLY A 226 -9.85 -2.37 -18.89
C GLY A 226 -9.37 -1.49 -17.73
N ALA A 227 -10.27 -0.97 -16.88
CA ALA A 227 -9.86 -0.30 -15.65
C ALA A 227 -9.37 -1.34 -14.64
N LYS A 228 -8.07 -1.29 -14.32
CA LYS A 228 -7.45 -2.26 -13.42
C LYS A 228 -7.96 -2.03 -11.99
N PRO A 229 -8.37 -3.09 -11.26
CA PRO A 229 -8.88 -2.94 -9.92
C PRO A 229 -7.75 -2.50 -8.98
N ASP A 230 -8.10 -1.63 -8.02
CA ASP A 230 -7.36 -1.54 -6.76
C ASP A 230 -7.26 -2.96 -6.19
N LYS A 231 -6.04 -3.48 -6.05
CA LYS A 231 -5.81 -4.67 -5.21
C LYS A 231 -5.95 -4.23 -3.74
N GLU A 232 -7.17 -3.88 -3.34
CA GLU A 232 -7.58 -4.05 -1.95
C GLU A 232 -7.97 -5.51 -1.77
N SER A 233 -7.18 -6.16 -0.91
CA SER A 233 -7.32 -7.52 -0.44
C SER A 233 -8.78 -7.86 -0.11
N LYS A 234 -9.41 -8.69 -0.95
CA LYS A 234 -10.57 -9.45 -0.54
C LYS A 234 -10.12 -10.58 0.38
N THR A 235 -10.48 -10.42 1.65
CA THR A 235 -10.67 -11.47 2.63
C THR A 235 -11.56 -12.56 2.03
N GLU A 236 -11.03 -13.79 1.94
CA GLU A 236 -11.83 -14.99 1.73
C GLU A 236 -12.53 -15.31 3.05
N GLU A 237 -13.78 -14.86 3.18
CA GLU A 237 -14.75 -15.55 4.02
C GLU A 237 -15.50 -16.58 3.17
N SER A 238 -15.87 -17.67 3.84
CA SER A 238 -16.70 -18.80 3.40
C SER A 238 -16.01 -19.97 2.67
N LYS A 239 -15.48 -20.90 3.47
CA LYS A 239 -15.95 -22.29 3.37
C LYS A 239 -16.58 -22.68 4.71
N LYS A 240 -17.90 -22.57 4.77
CA LYS A 240 -18.73 -23.32 5.71
C LYS A 240 -18.58 -24.80 5.36
N THR A 241 -18.02 -25.58 6.28
CA THR A 241 -18.32 -27.01 6.37
C THR A 241 -19.03 -27.22 7.70
N THR A 242 -20.35 -27.30 7.59
CA THR A 242 -21.24 -27.88 8.58
C THR A 242 -20.72 -29.27 8.96
N ARG A 243 -20.33 -29.46 10.22
CA ARG A 243 -20.33 -30.79 10.84
C ARG A 243 -21.27 -30.76 12.04
N SER A 244 -22.42 -31.37 11.78
CA SER A 244 -23.45 -31.86 12.69
C SER A 244 -22.90 -32.28 14.07
N LEU A 245 -23.50 -31.69 15.11
CA LEU A 245 -23.48 -32.23 16.46
C LEU A 245 -24.49 -33.39 16.52
N THR A 246 -24.02 -34.60 16.77
CA THR A 246 -24.85 -35.66 17.37
C THR A 246 -24.06 -36.32 18.50
N PRO A 247 -24.61 -36.35 19.73
CA PRO A 247 -24.02 -37.08 20.85
C PRO A 247 -24.62 -38.49 20.92
N THR A 248 -23.78 -39.52 21.03
CA THR A 248 -24.23 -40.83 21.55
C THR A 248 -23.03 -41.65 22.04
N HIS A 249 -22.89 -41.69 23.37
CA HIS A 249 -22.39 -42.86 24.11
C HIS A 249 -23.60 -43.80 24.30
N PRO A 250 -23.41 -45.13 24.31
CA PRO A 250 -23.02 -45.82 25.54
C PRO A 250 -21.84 -46.78 25.36
#